data_AF-A0AAN7SSI2-F1
#
_entry.id   AF-A0AAN7SSI2-F1
#
_cell.length_a   1.000
_cell.length_b   1.000
_cell.length_c   1.000
_cell.angle_alpha   90.00
_cell.angle_beta   90.00
_cell.angle_gamma   90.00
#
_symmetry.space_group_name_H-M   'P 1'
#
loop_
_entity.id
_entity.type
_entity.pdbx_description
1 polymer ?
#
loop_
_entity_poly.entity_id
_entity_poly.type
_entity_poly.pdbx_seq_one_letter_code
_entity_poly.pdbx_strand_id
1 'polypeptide(L)'
;MTEANENQQLSNQATNYTTVIPVEYSRTRVFNTQGASDYVVEQYRSHDDYIQTEELSASQGALYSVSQRVPPASTSYASLCPTDGAFASEPGGYSTLASDWERDRTMSGSELIKDGSTEALSEKQTADTNTTISAPSSVTSAASSNARNESIPGLIIPVCIYLYSRVAILMEVEDISSATNDILCQAIVGCDELSLNRQLASQVFTLWMRSPLLELQLKPIHKPYQIRQNWKHLVEQYSDASYNRQQRDEPIVSFQRNVFFPLPLEEKIKDQKILELLYEEAKHNILEGRYPCEVSHYIMLGGIQARIELGPYNQQVHSTHYFREEQSKFLPSHVRKSATWAWLPISSKNSAEVRLLEQFKRVPHSATNRKLIRKYLEFCWSLPFYGSAFFEGQIEQPVRGLMSLITHQDVPVLVAINSKCIYVIDDNQCMVLLGLRYEDLSWDYARPSKEDDLNCLPCLFLQFMVVENGSRVSKILQIFSRQASLMDALISTFVQQLKQKSFSDEPDRPFEQLNTENETHASLSVNSFTHHSNNFPSLSNKLSKLTLATFDEDGHIIGQMGSWSFSY
;
A
#
# COMPACT_ATOMS: atom_id res chain seq x y z
N MET A 1 41.85 49.16 14.70
CA MET A 1 40.74 49.98 14.15
C MET A 1 40.60 49.58 12.69
N THR A 2 39.82 48.55 12.39
CA THR A 2 38.33 48.50 12.34
C THR A 2 37.80 49.17 11.07
N GLU A 3 36.98 48.54 10.24
CA GLU A 3 36.46 47.16 10.27
C GLU A 3 35.92 46.83 8.85
N ALA A 4 35.95 45.56 8.44
CA ALA A 4 35.42 45.13 7.14
C ALA A 4 34.45 43.96 7.38
N ASN A 5 33.16 44.15 7.06
CA ASN A 5 32.12 43.17 7.35
C ASN A 5 32.28 41.88 6.53
N GLU A 6 32.56 40.77 7.21
CA GLU A 6 32.43 39.43 6.66
C GLU A 6 30.94 39.02 6.59
N ASN A 7 30.32 39.22 5.42
CA ASN A 7 29.07 38.54 5.07
C ASN A 7 29.38 37.30 4.22
N GLN A 8 30.03 36.29 4.81
CA GLN A 8 30.12 34.98 4.18
C GLN A 8 28.77 34.25 4.31
N GLN A 9 28.07 34.08 3.18
CA GLN A 9 27.08 33.01 3.08
C GLN A 9 27.83 31.67 3.13
N LEU A 10 27.65 30.89 4.20
CA LEU A 10 28.12 29.51 4.24
C LEU A 10 27.33 28.65 3.25
N SER A 11 27.88 28.57 2.03
CA SER A 11 27.53 27.55 1.05
C SER A 11 28.05 26.20 1.55
N ASN A 12 27.28 25.53 2.42
CA ASN A 12 27.53 24.14 2.84
C ASN A 12 27.30 23.19 1.66
N GLN A 13 28.25 23.13 0.73
CA GLN A 13 28.37 22.06 -0.25
C GLN A 13 28.91 20.81 0.45
N ALA A 14 28.02 20.06 1.08
CA ALA A 14 28.31 18.67 1.45
C ALA A 14 28.61 17.90 0.17
N THR A 15 29.83 17.37 0.04
CA THR A 15 30.30 16.68 -1.17
C THR A 15 29.79 15.23 -1.20
N ASN A 16 28.47 15.09 -1.31
CA ASN A 16 27.78 13.80 -1.38
C ASN A 16 28.03 13.12 -2.73
N TYR A 17 29.07 12.30 -2.83
CA TYR A 17 29.30 11.49 -4.02
C TYR A 17 28.11 10.56 -4.25
N THR A 18 27.56 10.62 -5.46
CA THR A 18 26.32 9.94 -5.83
C THR A 18 26.55 9.18 -7.14
N THR A 19 26.31 7.86 -7.13
CA THR A 19 26.57 6.96 -8.26
C THR A 19 25.31 6.14 -8.56
N VAL A 20 24.83 6.17 -9.80
CA VAL A 20 23.67 5.37 -10.22
C VAL A 20 24.09 3.96 -10.64
N ILE A 21 23.55 2.92 -9.97
CA ILE A 21 23.90 1.51 -10.20
C ILE A 21 22.66 0.65 -10.59
N PRO A 22 22.77 -0.27 -11.57
CA PRO A 22 21.70 -1.23 -11.86
C PRO A 22 21.50 -2.24 -10.71
N VAL A 23 20.26 -2.65 -10.46
CA VAL A 23 19.92 -3.67 -9.44
C VAL A 23 18.79 -4.59 -9.92
N GLU A 24 18.83 -5.87 -9.53
CA GLU A 24 17.72 -6.80 -9.75
C GLU A 24 16.75 -6.81 -8.57
N TYR A 25 15.45 -6.84 -8.86
CA TYR A 25 14.39 -6.97 -7.85
C TYR A 25 13.78 -8.37 -7.84
N SER A 26 14.11 -9.14 -6.80
CA SER A 26 13.33 -10.31 -6.41
C SER A 26 11.89 -9.86 -6.11
N ARG A 27 10.90 -10.48 -6.77
CA ARG A 27 9.48 -10.21 -6.47
C ARG A 27 9.10 -10.92 -5.18
N THR A 28 8.93 -10.15 -4.12
CA THR A 28 8.86 -10.67 -2.75
C THR A 28 7.49 -11.17 -2.31
N ARG A 29 6.40 -10.83 -3.03
CA ARG A 29 5.07 -11.40 -2.77
C ARG A 29 4.93 -12.80 -3.38
N VAL A 30 5.54 -13.76 -2.68
CA VAL A 30 5.13 -15.18 -2.78
C VAL A 30 3.72 -15.28 -2.20
N PHE A 31 2.73 -15.59 -3.05
CA PHE A 31 1.35 -15.81 -2.61
C PHE A 31 1.31 -16.94 -1.59
N ASN A 32 0.61 -16.75 -0.47
CA ASN A 32 0.46 -17.76 0.58
C ASN A 32 -0.59 -18.82 0.19
N THR A 33 -0.41 -19.44 -0.98
CA THR A 33 -1.24 -20.56 -1.44
C THR A 33 -0.91 -21.80 -0.64
N GLN A 34 -1.69 -22.05 0.43
CA GLN A 34 -1.69 -23.33 1.13
C GLN A 34 -1.83 -24.47 0.11
N GLY A 35 -0.81 -25.32 0.00
CA GLY A 35 -0.72 -26.38 -1.02
C GLY A 35 0.32 -26.18 -2.12
N ALA A 36 1.01 -25.03 -2.19
CA ALA A 36 2.26 -24.92 -2.95
C ALA A 36 3.44 -25.38 -2.08
N SER A 37 4.10 -26.47 -2.45
CA SER A 37 5.26 -26.99 -1.73
C SER A 37 6.47 -26.07 -1.88
N ASP A 38 7.10 -25.71 -0.74
CA ASP A 38 8.31 -24.89 -0.72
C ASP A 38 9.48 -25.60 -1.43
N TYR A 39 9.76 -25.15 -2.65
CA TYR A 39 10.97 -25.51 -3.42
C TYR A 39 11.66 -24.24 -3.95
N VAL A 40 12.01 -23.34 -3.02
CA VAL A 40 13.14 -22.42 -3.26
C VAL A 40 14.42 -23.22 -3.08
N VAL A 41 15.18 -23.40 -4.15
CA VAL A 41 16.45 -24.15 -4.13
C VAL A 41 17.56 -23.24 -3.62
N GLU A 42 17.79 -23.22 -2.31
CA GLU A 42 19.02 -22.63 -1.75
C GLU A 42 20.13 -23.69 -1.66
N GLN A 43 21.27 -23.38 -2.28
CA GLN A 43 22.33 -24.34 -2.61
C GLN A 43 23.51 -24.29 -1.62
N TYR A 44 23.24 -24.31 -0.31
CA TYR A 44 24.28 -24.49 0.72
C TYR A 44 23.88 -25.57 1.72
N ARG A 45 24.62 -26.69 1.71
CA ARG A 45 24.53 -27.73 2.74
C ARG A 45 25.48 -27.40 3.88
N SER A 46 24.95 -27.39 5.10
CA SER A 46 25.62 -28.00 6.25
C SER A 46 24.77 -29.19 6.70
N HIS A 47 25.39 -30.27 7.14
CA HIS A 47 24.70 -31.24 7.98
C HIS A 47 24.54 -30.63 9.38
N ASP A 48 23.33 -30.66 9.95
CA ASP A 48 22.93 -31.66 10.96
C ASP A 48 21.39 -31.52 11.19
N ASP A 49 20.86 -32.01 12.32
CA ASP A 49 19.46 -31.93 12.75
C ASP A 49 18.40 -32.62 11.84
N TYR A 50 18.50 -33.95 11.81
CA TYR A 50 17.34 -34.85 11.64
C TYR A 50 16.99 -35.43 13.01
N ILE A 51 15.77 -35.27 13.54
CA ILE A 51 15.10 -36.12 14.55
C ILE A 51 13.69 -35.54 14.85
N GLN A 52 12.67 -36.41 14.92
CA GLN A 52 11.29 -36.20 15.43
C GLN A 52 10.47 -35.03 14.83
N THR A 53 9.29 -35.23 14.25
CA THR A 53 8.23 -36.19 14.65
C THR A 53 7.54 -36.89 13.47
N GLU A 54 7.42 -38.21 13.56
CA GLU A 54 6.36 -38.98 12.88
C GLU A 54 5.21 -39.28 13.86
N GLU A 55 4.19 -40.00 13.38
CA GLU A 55 3.00 -40.49 14.09
C GLU A 55 1.95 -39.44 14.48
N LEU A 56 0.99 -39.21 13.59
CA LEU A 56 -0.41 -39.62 13.84
C LEU A 56 -1.24 -39.73 12.56
N SER A 57 -2.18 -40.69 12.52
CA SER A 57 -3.22 -40.89 11.50
C SER A 57 -2.78 -41.16 10.04
N ALA A 58 -2.39 -42.41 9.75
CA ALA A 58 -2.48 -42.97 8.40
C ALA A 58 -3.59 -44.04 8.34
N SER A 59 -4.72 -43.77 7.67
CA SER A 59 -5.66 -44.82 7.23
C SER A 59 -6.57 -44.40 6.05
N GLN A 60 -6.23 -44.92 4.86
CA GLN A 60 -7.14 -45.53 3.87
C GLN A 60 -8.54 -44.91 3.58
N GLY A 61 -8.74 -44.52 2.32
CA GLY A 61 -10.06 -44.33 1.69
C GLY A 61 -9.91 -44.01 0.20
N ALA A 62 -10.41 -44.87 -0.69
CA ALA A 62 -10.08 -44.81 -2.12
C ALA A 62 -11.27 -44.40 -3.01
N LEU A 63 -10.96 -43.63 -4.06
CA LEU A 63 -11.70 -43.44 -5.32
C LEU A 63 -13.17 -42.97 -5.24
N TYR A 64 -13.49 -41.87 -5.94
CA TYR A 64 -14.22 -41.94 -7.22
C TYR A 64 -14.22 -40.58 -7.94
N SER A 65 -14.43 -40.59 -9.25
CA SER A 65 -14.53 -39.41 -10.10
C SER A 65 -15.90 -39.37 -10.77
N VAL A 66 -16.60 -38.23 -10.69
CA VAL A 66 -17.76 -37.92 -11.53
C VAL A 66 -17.64 -36.48 -12.01
N SER A 67 -17.57 -36.30 -13.33
CA SER A 67 -17.66 -34.98 -13.95
C SER A 67 -19.13 -34.66 -14.27
N GLN A 68 -19.60 -33.49 -13.86
CA GLN A 68 -20.79 -32.87 -14.46
C GLN A 68 -20.47 -31.44 -14.92
N ARG A 69 -20.99 -31.09 -16.10
CA ARG A 69 -20.77 -29.80 -16.75
C ARG A 69 -21.87 -28.83 -16.35
N VAL A 70 -21.49 -27.60 -15.99
CA VAL A 70 -22.39 -26.43 -15.97
C VAL A 70 -21.77 -25.37 -16.88
N PRO A 71 -22.50 -24.79 -17.84
CA PRO A 71 -21.93 -23.83 -18.79
C PRO A 71 -21.68 -22.45 -18.13
N PRO A 72 -20.62 -21.73 -18.52
CA PRO A 72 -20.41 -20.36 -18.08
C PRO A 72 -21.40 -19.41 -18.78
N ALA A 73 -22.39 -18.93 -18.03
CA ALA A 73 -23.31 -17.89 -18.50
C ALA A 73 -22.52 -16.60 -18.77
N SER A 74 -22.39 -16.24 -20.04
CA SER A 74 -21.66 -15.05 -20.50
C SER A 74 -22.61 -13.85 -20.54
N THR A 75 -22.84 -13.22 -19.38
CA THR A 75 -23.80 -12.12 -19.24
C THR A 75 -23.14 -10.76 -19.56
N SER A 76 -22.85 -10.54 -20.84
CA SER A 76 -22.44 -9.21 -21.35
C SER A 76 -23.65 -8.31 -21.54
N TYR A 77 -23.69 -7.14 -20.90
CA TYR A 77 -24.66 -6.08 -21.20
C TYR A 77 -23.99 -4.71 -21.32
N ALA A 78 -24.04 -4.18 -22.53
CA ALA A 78 -23.93 -2.76 -22.82
C ALA A 78 -25.18 -2.37 -23.62
N SER A 79 -25.77 -1.22 -23.29
CA SER A 79 -27.07 -0.72 -23.77
C SER A 79 -28.30 -1.50 -23.27
N LEU A 80 -29.20 -0.79 -22.59
CA LEU A 80 -30.54 -0.50 -23.12
C LEU A 80 -31.21 0.57 -22.23
N CYS A 81 -31.70 1.65 -22.85
CA CYS A 81 -32.69 2.55 -22.26
C CYS A 81 -34.05 2.25 -22.90
N PRO A 82 -35.14 2.53 -22.19
CA PRO A 82 -36.32 3.13 -22.81
C PRO A 82 -36.70 4.46 -22.14
N THR A 83 -37.39 5.32 -22.87
CA THR A 83 -37.87 6.63 -22.39
C THR A 83 -39.37 6.60 -22.06
N ASP A 84 -39.81 7.66 -21.37
CA ASP A 84 -41.18 8.18 -21.27
C ASP A 84 -42.22 7.44 -20.41
N GLY A 85 -42.87 8.21 -19.54
CA GLY A 85 -43.89 7.74 -18.58
C GLY A 85 -44.11 8.76 -17.45
N ALA A 86 -44.77 9.88 -17.74
CA ALA A 86 -44.94 10.98 -16.78
C ALA A 86 -46.12 10.77 -15.82
N PHE A 87 -46.03 11.33 -14.60
CA PHE A 87 -46.99 12.31 -14.04
C PHE A 87 -46.40 12.99 -12.79
N ALA A 88 -47.06 14.03 -12.25
CA ALA A 88 -46.44 15.05 -11.39
C ALA A 88 -46.90 15.06 -9.92
N SER A 89 -46.04 15.56 -9.01
CA SER A 89 -46.40 16.59 -8.00
C SER A 89 -45.18 17.14 -7.24
N GLU A 90 -45.16 18.46 -7.03
CA GLU A 90 -44.30 19.20 -6.09
C GLU A 90 -45.04 19.44 -4.74
N PRO A 91 -44.46 20.13 -3.74
CA PRO A 91 -43.12 19.98 -3.16
C PRO A 91 -43.16 19.84 -1.61
N GLY A 92 -42.01 19.54 -0.99
CA GLY A 92 -41.84 19.62 0.47
C GLY A 92 -40.38 19.88 0.84
N GLY A 93 -40.13 20.77 1.81
CA GLY A 93 -38.78 21.16 2.25
C GLY A 93 -38.59 21.01 3.77
N TYR A 94 -37.42 21.44 4.24
CA TYR A 94 -36.88 21.24 5.60
C TYR A 94 -36.51 19.77 5.93
N SER A 95 -35.51 19.46 6.77
CA SER A 95 -34.51 20.34 7.43
C SER A 95 -33.12 19.68 7.40
N THR A 96 -32.08 20.49 7.36
CA THR A 96 -30.74 20.06 7.76
C THR A 96 -30.70 19.82 9.27
N LEU A 97 -30.19 18.67 9.70
CA LEU A 97 -29.68 18.44 11.05
C LEU A 97 -28.36 17.67 10.94
N ALA A 98 -27.27 18.33 11.29
CA ALA A 98 -26.06 17.62 11.72
C ALA A 98 -26.29 17.14 13.15
N SER A 99 -25.82 15.93 13.47
CA SER A 99 -25.86 15.38 14.83
C SER A 99 -24.49 15.45 15.45
N ASP A 100 -24.32 16.33 16.45
CA ASP A 100 -23.04 16.60 17.09
C ASP A 100 -22.51 15.39 17.88
N TRP A 101 -21.23 15.06 17.67
CA TRP A 101 -20.46 14.12 18.50
C TRP A 101 -19.21 14.81 19.07
N GLU A 102 -19.41 15.93 19.78
CA GLU A 102 -18.40 16.56 20.62
C GLU A 102 -18.75 16.45 22.11
N ARG A 103 -17.94 15.67 22.85
CA ARG A 103 -17.57 15.71 24.28
C ARG A 103 -16.89 14.37 24.64
N ASP A 104 -15.89 14.29 25.51
CA ASP A 104 -15.17 15.30 26.30
C ASP A 104 -13.67 14.92 26.41
N ARG A 105 -12.78 15.91 26.62
CA ARG A 105 -11.35 15.68 26.92
C ARG A 105 -10.84 16.60 28.03
N THR A 106 -10.80 16.14 29.29
CA THR A 106 -10.11 16.86 30.39
C THR A 106 -9.50 15.94 31.45
N MET A 107 -8.17 15.79 31.36
CA MET A 107 -7.13 15.88 32.40
C MET A 107 -7.32 15.38 33.86
N SER A 108 -6.20 14.82 34.37
CA SER A 108 -5.78 14.66 35.78
C SER A 108 -6.49 13.60 36.65
N GLY A 109 -5.82 12.96 37.63
CA GLY A 109 -4.44 13.15 38.10
C GLY A 109 -3.93 12.03 39.02
N SER A 110 -2.73 12.21 39.58
CA SER A 110 -1.96 11.21 40.37
C SER A 110 -2.13 11.32 41.89
N GLU A 111 -1.94 10.22 42.65
CA GLU A 111 -1.18 10.23 43.93
C GLU A 111 -0.77 8.81 44.44
N LEU A 112 -0.17 8.71 45.64
CA LEU A 112 0.76 7.63 46.07
C LEU A 112 0.43 6.95 47.43
N ILE A 113 0.99 5.74 47.61
CA ILE A 113 1.47 5.08 48.86
C ILE A 113 0.43 4.64 49.94
N LYS A 114 0.48 3.33 50.31
CA LYS A 114 0.76 2.90 51.71
C LYS A 114 1.21 1.43 51.86
N ASP A 115 1.86 1.15 52.98
CA ASP A 115 2.67 -0.05 53.29
C ASP A 115 1.92 -1.20 54.02
N GLY A 116 2.58 -2.37 54.11
CA GLY A 116 2.23 -3.46 55.03
C GLY A 116 3.24 -4.64 54.97
N SER A 117 3.81 -5.04 56.12
CA SER A 117 5.01 -5.92 56.17
C SER A 117 4.97 -7.01 57.26
N THR A 118 5.50 -8.21 56.97
CA THR A 118 6.03 -9.27 57.88
C THR A 118 6.89 -10.23 57.03
N GLU A 119 8.16 -10.57 57.35
CA GLU A 119 8.71 -11.46 58.41
C GLU A 119 8.39 -12.98 58.26
N ALA A 120 9.27 -13.97 58.53
CA ALA A 120 10.75 -14.07 58.72
C ALA A 120 11.19 -15.59 58.82
N LEU A 121 12.46 -15.86 59.18
CA LEU A 121 13.13 -17.18 59.50
C LEU A 121 13.65 -17.99 58.26
N SER A 122 14.88 -18.54 58.12
CA SER A 122 15.97 -19.13 58.98
C SER A 122 15.71 -20.59 59.43
N GLU A 123 16.63 -21.59 59.44
CA GLU A 123 18.12 -21.72 59.23
C GLU A 123 18.44 -23.20 58.79
N LYS A 124 19.63 -23.87 58.70
CA LYS A 124 21.06 -23.67 59.11
C LYS A 124 22.09 -24.33 58.13
N GLN A 125 22.95 -25.27 58.56
CA GLN A 125 24.20 -25.75 57.89
C GLN A 125 24.69 -27.15 58.38
N THR A 126 25.48 -27.88 57.56
CA THR A 126 26.71 -28.71 57.85
C THR A 126 27.27 -29.24 56.49
N ALA A 127 28.54 -29.07 56.08
CA ALA A 127 29.83 -29.70 56.53
C ALA A 127 29.99 -31.18 56.07
N ASP A 128 31.12 -31.71 55.52
CA ASP A 128 32.55 -31.32 55.60
C ASP A 128 33.51 -31.83 54.46
N THR A 129 34.62 -31.08 54.23
CA THR A 129 36.02 -31.40 53.77
C THR A 129 36.45 -32.15 52.46
N ASN A 130 37.35 -31.47 51.71
CA ASN A 130 38.66 -31.87 51.09
C ASN A 130 38.74 -32.98 49.98
N THR A 131 39.67 -32.98 48.98
CA THR A 131 41.04 -32.38 48.86
C THR A 131 41.48 -32.05 47.40
N THR A 132 42.22 -30.94 47.22
CA THR A 132 43.24 -30.50 46.21
C THR A 132 43.52 -31.35 44.93
N ILE A 133 43.64 -30.78 43.71
CA ILE A 133 44.90 -30.21 43.13
C ILE A 133 44.67 -29.14 42.02
N SER A 134 45.61 -28.18 41.97
CA SER A 134 45.73 -26.88 41.26
C SER A 134 45.49 -26.74 39.74
N ALA A 135 44.89 -25.59 39.36
CA ALA A 135 45.35 -24.68 38.28
C ALA A 135 44.66 -23.27 38.46
N PRO A 136 45.24 -22.14 37.97
CA PRO A 136 44.82 -20.80 38.42
C PRO A 136 43.60 -20.21 37.71
N SER A 137 42.93 -19.28 38.38
CA SER A 137 41.83 -18.45 37.86
C SER A 137 42.02 -17.00 38.27
N SER A 138 41.58 -16.03 37.45
CA SER A 138 41.40 -14.65 37.91
C SER A 138 40.16 -13.98 37.32
N VAL A 139 39.08 -14.07 38.11
CA VAL A 139 38.10 -13.01 38.41
C VAL A 139 37.41 -12.31 37.23
N THR A 140 36.18 -12.74 36.97
CA THR A 140 35.13 -11.83 36.46
C THR A 140 34.79 -10.78 37.51
N SER A 141 34.66 -9.52 37.10
CA SER A 141 34.04 -8.47 37.90
C SER A 141 33.01 -7.72 37.05
N ALA A 142 31.75 -7.77 37.47
CA ALA A 142 30.67 -7.06 36.80
C ALA A 142 30.74 -5.58 37.18
N ALA A 143 31.00 -4.70 36.20
CA ALA A 143 30.97 -3.25 36.36
C ALA A 143 29.91 -2.69 35.41
N SER A 144 28.93 -1.98 35.96
CA SER A 144 27.87 -1.34 35.17
C SER A 144 28.44 -0.13 34.43
N SER A 145 28.76 -0.29 33.14
CA SER A 145 29.19 0.81 32.28
C SER A 145 28.01 1.31 31.44
N ASN A 146 27.61 2.56 31.66
CA ASN A 146 26.79 3.28 30.68
C ASN A 146 27.59 3.40 29.38
N ALA A 147 27.22 2.64 28.36
CA ALA A 147 27.75 2.76 27.02
C ALA A 147 27.34 4.12 26.45
N ARG A 148 28.18 5.14 26.66
CA ARG A 148 28.08 6.40 25.94
C ARG A 148 28.31 6.09 24.47
N ASN A 149 27.43 6.60 23.60
CA ASN A 149 27.67 6.60 22.17
C ASN A 149 28.86 7.53 21.86
N GLU A 150 30.07 6.98 21.87
CA GLU A 150 31.23 7.65 21.29
C GLU A 150 31.05 7.65 19.77
N SER A 151 30.63 8.80 19.24
CA SER A 151 30.47 9.03 17.81
C SER A 151 31.84 8.96 17.13
N ILE A 152 32.16 7.83 16.51
CA ILE A 152 33.37 7.64 15.70
C ILE A 152 33.33 8.68 14.55
N PRO A 153 34.23 9.69 14.52
CA PRO A 153 34.18 10.72 13.50
C PRO A 153 34.57 10.14 12.13
N GLY A 154 33.77 10.44 11.09
CA GLY A 154 34.14 10.17 9.69
C GLY A 154 33.86 8.76 9.16
N LEU A 155 33.04 7.93 9.83
CA LEU A 155 32.56 6.70 9.20
C LEU A 155 31.47 7.02 8.17
N ILE A 156 31.88 7.28 6.92
CA ILE A 156 30.97 7.37 5.77
C ILE A 156 30.39 5.97 5.53
N ILE A 157 29.12 5.79 5.92
CA ILE A 157 28.35 4.59 5.60
C ILE A 157 27.57 4.91 4.32
N PRO A 158 27.84 4.25 3.19
CA PRO A 158 27.10 4.49 1.96
C PRO A 158 25.66 4.00 2.09
N VAL A 159 24.70 4.77 1.56
CA VAL A 159 23.28 4.42 1.52
C VAL A 159 22.83 4.12 0.10
N CYS A 160 22.14 2.99 -0.10
CA CYS A 160 21.49 2.64 -1.35
C CYS A 160 20.02 3.06 -1.32
N ILE A 161 19.61 3.91 -2.27
CA ILE A 161 18.23 4.37 -2.42
C ILE A 161 17.64 3.82 -3.72
N TYR A 162 16.64 2.97 -3.58
CA TYR A 162 16.13 2.13 -4.67
C TYR A 162 15.03 2.83 -5.48
N LEU A 163 15.06 2.66 -6.81
CA LEU A 163 14.13 3.19 -7.80
C LEU A 163 13.47 2.04 -8.57
N TYR A 164 12.15 2.08 -8.77
CA TYR A 164 11.41 1.03 -9.48
C TYR A 164 11.93 0.71 -10.91
N SER A 165 12.70 1.63 -11.51
CA SER A 165 13.43 1.48 -12.77
C SER A 165 14.57 0.44 -12.77
N ARG A 166 14.63 -0.49 -11.81
CA ARG A 166 15.73 -1.47 -11.59
C ARG A 166 17.09 -0.81 -11.38
N VAL A 167 17.09 0.27 -10.60
CA VAL A 167 18.26 1.11 -10.31
C VAL A 167 18.30 1.42 -8.82
N ALA A 168 19.49 1.47 -8.24
CA ALA A 168 19.71 2.10 -6.95
C ALA A 168 20.67 3.30 -7.12
N ILE A 169 20.46 4.31 -6.29
CA ILE A 169 21.33 5.46 -6.16
C ILE A 169 22.21 5.17 -4.94
N LEU A 170 23.51 4.96 -5.16
CA LEU A 170 24.50 4.82 -4.10
C LEU A 170 24.96 6.22 -3.70
N MET A 171 24.78 6.59 -2.44
CA MET A 171 25.15 7.91 -1.92
C MET A 171 26.11 7.78 -0.74
N GLU A 172 27.25 8.47 -0.83
CA GLU A 172 28.11 8.75 0.32
C GLU A 172 27.59 10.00 1.01
N VAL A 173 27.21 9.88 2.29
CA VAL A 173 26.55 10.95 3.05
C VAL A 173 27.26 11.12 4.39
N GLU A 174 27.73 12.33 4.65
CA GLU A 174 28.28 12.71 5.95
C GLU A 174 27.21 12.59 7.05
N ASP A 175 27.52 11.84 8.11
CA ASP A 175 26.60 11.50 9.20
C ASP A 175 25.18 11.05 8.76
N ILE A 176 25.13 9.94 8.02
CA ILE A 176 23.86 9.25 7.69
C ILE A 176 23.01 8.93 8.92
N SER A 177 23.59 8.90 10.13
CA SER A 177 22.87 8.63 11.38
C SER A 177 21.97 9.79 11.83
N SER A 178 22.34 11.02 11.46
CA SER A 178 21.56 12.22 11.71
C SER A 178 20.84 12.77 10.46
N ALA A 179 21.28 12.40 9.26
CA ALA A 179 20.68 12.81 7.99
C ALA A 179 19.16 12.54 7.92
N THR A 180 18.41 13.55 7.49
CA THR A 180 16.94 13.48 7.37
C THR A 180 16.50 13.07 5.97
N ASN A 181 15.26 12.62 5.86
CA ASN A 181 14.57 12.35 4.59
C ASN A 181 14.68 13.53 3.62
N ASP A 182 14.49 14.75 4.10
CA ASP A 182 14.61 15.97 3.29
C ASP A 182 16.02 16.16 2.71
N ILE A 183 17.07 16.01 3.53
CA ILE A 183 18.47 16.12 3.07
C ILE A 183 18.77 15.07 1.99
N LEU A 184 18.35 13.82 2.19
CA LEU A 184 18.55 12.77 1.18
C LEU A 184 17.72 13.02 -0.09
N CYS A 185 16.48 13.48 0.03
CA CYS A 185 15.65 13.87 -1.12
C CYS A 185 16.31 15.00 -1.91
N GLN A 186 16.85 16.02 -1.25
CA GLN A 186 17.53 17.14 -1.90
C GLN A 186 18.80 16.69 -2.64
N ALA A 187 19.56 15.74 -2.08
CA ALA A 187 20.74 15.18 -2.73
C ALA A 187 20.39 14.29 -3.95
N ILE A 188 19.35 13.44 -3.85
CA ILE A 188 18.80 12.68 -4.99
C ILE A 188 18.36 13.63 -6.11
N VAL A 189 17.57 14.64 -5.76
CA VAL A 189 17.03 15.62 -6.72
C VAL A 189 18.15 16.53 -7.27
N GLY A 190 19.25 16.69 -6.54
CA GLY A 190 20.48 17.32 -6.98
C GLY A 190 21.36 16.48 -7.90
N CYS A 191 21.12 15.17 -8.02
CA CYS A 191 21.94 14.26 -8.83
C CYS A 191 21.73 14.48 -10.33
N ASP A 192 22.77 14.97 -11.01
CA ASP A 192 22.70 15.31 -12.43
C ASP A 192 22.55 14.07 -13.34
N GLU A 193 22.99 12.88 -12.90
CA GLU A 193 22.78 11.61 -13.63
C GLU A 193 21.29 11.27 -13.80
N LEU A 194 20.43 11.69 -12.85
CA LEU A 194 18.98 11.54 -12.95
C LEU A 194 18.33 12.65 -13.81
N SER A 195 19.01 13.78 -13.96
CA SER A 195 18.58 14.94 -14.77
C SER A 195 17.14 15.41 -14.48
N LEU A 196 16.76 15.43 -13.21
CA LEU A 196 15.41 15.79 -12.75
C LEU A 196 15.19 17.31 -12.70
N ASN A 197 13.98 17.76 -13.03
CA ASN A 197 13.55 19.13 -12.70
C ASN A 197 13.47 19.28 -11.17
N ARG A 198 14.45 19.99 -10.60
CA ARG A 198 14.68 20.02 -9.14
C ARG A 198 13.51 20.59 -8.33
N GLN A 199 12.79 21.58 -8.87
CA GLN A 199 11.65 22.20 -8.18
C GLN A 199 10.37 21.35 -8.23
N LEU A 200 10.21 20.51 -9.25
CA LEU A 200 9.03 19.66 -9.42
C LEU A 200 9.23 18.29 -8.76
N ALA A 201 10.41 17.68 -8.89
CA ALA A 201 10.71 16.37 -8.32
C ALA A 201 10.62 16.36 -6.78
N SER A 202 11.01 17.44 -6.10
CA SER A 202 10.90 17.59 -4.64
C SER A 202 9.46 17.70 -4.11
N GLN A 203 8.48 17.92 -4.99
CA GLN A 203 7.05 17.89 -4.64
C GLN A 203 6.41 16.53 -4.97
N VAL A 204 6.79 15.96 -6.12
CA VAL A 204 6.24 14.71 -6.67
C VAL A 204 6.72 13.47 -5.89
N PHE A 205 7.95 13.48 -5.37
CA PHE A 205 8.60 12.30 -4.78
C PHE A 205 9.09 12.53 -3.34
N THR A 206 9.27 11.44 -2.60
CA THR A 206 9.91 11.42 -1.28
C THR A 206 10.45 10.02 -0.96
N LEU A 207 11.16 9.82 0.15
CA LEU A 207 11.57 8.47 0.56
C LEU A 207 10.46 7.71 1.28
N TRP A 208 10.48 6.41 1.05
CA TRP A 208 9.69 5.39 1.73
C TRP A 208 10.64 4.30 2.25
N MET A 209 10.40 3.87 3.48
CA MET A 209 10.98 2.65 4.05
C MET A 209 10.01 1.51 3.76
N ARG A 210 10.46 0.48 3.02
CA ARG A 210 9.60 -0.63 2.59
C ARG A 210 10.28 -1.98 2.73
N SER A 211 9.51 -2.97 3.13
CA SER A 211 9.86 -4.40 3.10
C SER A 211 8.70 -5.20 2.48
N PRO A 212 8.77 -6.54 2.42
CA PRO A 212 7.62 -7.38 2.10
C PRO A 212 6.47 -7.34 3.13
N LEU A 213 6.68 -6.77 4.33
CA LEU A 213 5.75 -6.82 5.47
C LEU A 213 5.19 -5.45 5.88
N LEU A 214 5.86 -4.35 5.53
CA LEU A 214 5.47 -2.99 5.94
C LEU A 214 5.99 -1.93 4.95
N GLU A 215 5.19 -0.92 4.64
CA GLU A 215 5.57 0.20 3.76
C GLU A 215 5.21 1.54 4.42
N LEU A 216 6.20 2.41 4.67
CA LEU A 216 6.06 3.67 5.39
C LEU A 216 6.63 4.84 4.57
N GLN A 217 5.79 5.81 4.18
CA GLN A 217 6.27 7.09 3.66
C GLN A 217 6.96 7.88 4.78
N LEU A 218 8.13 8.45 4.50
CA LEU A 218 8.86 9.26 5.47
C LEU A 218 8.41 10.72 5.47
N LYS A 219 8.32 11.33 6.66
CA LYS A 219 8.14 12.79 6.81
C LYS A 219 9.50 13.48 6.61
N PRO A 220 9.57 14.76 6.18
CA PRO A 220 10.83 15.48 5.93
C PRO A 220 11.87 15.38 7.07
N ILE A 221 11.40 15.41 8.32
CA ILE A 221 12.24 15.34 9.53
C ILE A 221 12.65 13.93 9.98
N HIS A 222 12.10 12.87 9.37
CA HIS A 222 12.45 11.48 9.74
C HIS A 222 13.88 11.15 9.33
N LYS A 223 14.57 10.32 10.13
CA LYS A 223 15.95 9.88 9.88
C LYS A 223 15.95 8.42 9.43
N PRO A 224 16.19 8.10 8.14
CA PRO A 224 16.00 6.73 7.63
C PRO A 224 16.87 5.69 8.32
N TYR A 225 18.10 6.04 8.69
CA TYR A 225 19.01 5.18 9.45
C TYR A 225 18.41 4.75 10.80
N GLN A 226 17.84 5.69 11.55
CA GLN A 226 17.22 5.42 12.85
C GLN A 226 15.94 4.57 12.70
N ILE A 227 15.17 4.79 11.62
CA ILE A 227 14.00 3.95 11.30
C ILE A 227 14.44 2.53 10.92
N ARG A 228 15.57 2.34 10.22
CA ARG A 228 16.14 1.00 10.00
C ARG A 228 16.55 0.34 11.30
N GLN A 229 17.23 1.04 12.21
CA GLN A 229 17.61 0.50 13.51
C GLN A 229 16.38 0.02 14.33
N ASN A 230 15.25 0.70 14.20
CA ASN A 230 13.99 0.34 14.88
C ASN A 230 13.08 -0.59 14.04
N TRP A 231 13.53 -1.09 12.88
CA TRP A 231 12.62 -1.75 11.91
C TRP A 231 11.94 -2.99 12.47
N LYS A 232 12.66 -3.83 13.22
CA LYS A 232 12.10 -5.05 13.83
C LYS A 232 10.90 -4.74 14.73
N HIS A 233 11.04 -3.72 15.59
CA HIS A 233 9.96 -3.29 16.47
C HIS A 233 8.76 -2.73 15.69
N LEU A 234 9.01 -1.99 14.60
CA LEU A 234 7.94 -1.52 13.70
C LEU A 234 7.21 -2.70 13.02
N VAL A 235 7.93 -3.74 12.60
CA VAL A 235 7.34 -4.94 11.98
C VAL A 235 6.56 -5.77 13.01
N GLU A 236 7.08 -5.94 14.23
CA GLU A 236 6.38 -6.59 15.35
C GLU A 236 5.08 -5.84 15.72
N GLN A 237 5.11 -4.50 15.66
CA GLN A 237 3.95 -3.65 15.92
C GLN A 237 2.93 -3.66 14.77
N TYR A 238 3.37 -3.60 13.52
CA TYR A 238 2.52 -3.29 12.35
C TYR A 238 2.37 -4.43 11.31
N SER A 239 2.85 -5.65 11.58
CA SER A 239 2.68 -6.79 10.66
C SER A 239 2.17 -8.05 11.37
N ASP A 240 1.10 -8.63 10.82
CA ASP A 240 0.49 -9.90 11.28
C ASP A 240 1.22 -11.15 10.75
N ALA A 241 2.41 -10.99 10.18
CA ALA A 241 3.27 -12.09 9.76
C ALA A 241 3.85 -12.88 10.96
N SER A 242 4.18 -14.16 10.74
CA SER A 242 4.78 -15.00 11.77
C SER A 242 6.15 -14.47 12.23
N TYR A 243 6.47 -14.66 13.52
CA TYR A 243 7.72 -14.22 14.15
C TYR A 243 8.98 -14.54 13.33
N ASN A 244 9.06 -15.74 12.75
CA ASN A 244 10.20 -16.16 11.91
C ASN A 244 10.33 -15.38 10.59
N ARG A 245 9.24 -14.78 10.09
CA ARG A 245 9.29 -13.81 8.98
C ARG A 245 9.68 -12.42 9.51
N GLN A 246 9.02 -11.93 10.57
CA GLN A 246 9.31 -10.64 11.19
C GLN A 246 10.81 -10.48 11.55
N GLN A 247 11.43 -11.50 12.16
CA GLN A 247 12.84 -11.46 12.59
C GLN A 247 13.87 -11.48 11.45
N ARG A 248 13.45 -11.83 10.22
CA ARG A 248 14.29 -11.80 9.00
C ARG A 248 13.94 -10.65 8.06
N ASP A 249 13.00 -9.79 8.45
CA ASP A 249 12.53 -8.69 7.62
C ASP A 249 13.50 -7.49 7.70
N GLU A 250 13.93 -7.01 6.54
CA GLU A 250 14.89 -5.90 6.39
C GLU A 250 14.32 -4.88 5.40
N PRO A 251 14.36 -3.57 5.71
CA PRO A 251 13.81 -2.54 4.85
C PRO A 251 14.82 -2.07 3.79
N ILE A 252 14.29 -1.68 2.63
CA ILE A 252 15.01 -0.81 1.69
C ILE A 252 14.50 0.63 1.80
N VAL A 253 15.44 1.58 1.66
CA VAL A 253 15.12 2.99 1.41
C VAL A 253 14.79 3.12 -0.08
N SER A 254 13.66 3.74 -0.43
CA SER A 254 13.21 3.85 -1.82
C SER A 254 12.65 5.23 -2.11
N PHE A 255 12.94 5.77 -3.29
CA PHE A 255 12.43 7.08 -3.73
C PHE A 255 11.23 6.84 -4.65
N GLN A 256 10.05 7.22 -4.16
CA GLN A 256 8.75 6.92 -4.77
C GLN A 256 7.86 8.16 -4.76
N ARG A 257 6.70 8.07 -5.42
CA ARG A 257 5.65 9.08 -5.39
C ARG A 257 5.29 9.48 -3.95
N ASN A 258 5.13 10.77 -3.72
CA ASN A 258 4.57 11.31 -2.49
C ASN A 258 3.05 11.12 -2.52
N VAL A 259 2.49 10.38 -1.56
CA VAL A 259 1.04 10.09 -1.47
C VAL A 259 0.19 11.38 -1.40
N PHE A 260 0.75 12.47 -0.88
CA PHE A 260 0.11 13.78 -0.79
C PHE A 260 0.19 14.62 -2.08
N PHE A 261 0.94 14.18 -3.10
CA PHE A 261 1.03 14.94 -4.36
C PHE A 261 -0.30 14.90 -5.13
N PRO A 262 -0.92 16.05 -5.51
CA PRO A 262 -2.23 16.05 -6.14
C PRO A 262 -2.21 15.53 -7.59
N LEU A 263 -3.01 14.50 -7.88
CA LEU A 263 -3.18 13.93 -9.23
C LEU A 263 -3.48 14.99 -10.31
N PRO A 264 -4.34 16.02 -10.11
CA PRO A 264 -4.59 17.06 -11.14
C PRO A 264 -3.43 18.03 -11.39
N LEU A 265 -2.32 17.92 -10.65
CA LEU A 265 -1.03 18.55 -10.97
C LEU A 265 -0.11 17.57 -11.70
N GLU A 266 -0.15 16.29 -11.33
CA GLU A 266 0.60 15.20 -11.95
C GLU A 266 0.23 14.98 -13.42
N GLU A 267 -1.06 14.97 -13.76
CA GLU A 267 -1.58 14.87 -15.13
C GLU A 267 -1.01 15.97 -16.05
N LYS A 268 -0.68 17.14 -15.47
CA LYS A 268 -0.14 18.30 -16.19
C LYS A 268 1.37 18.24 -16.40
N ILE A 269 2.08 17.29 -15.77
CA ILE A 269 3.53 17.12 -15.90
C ILE A 269 3.88 16.76 -17.35
N LYS A 270 4.93 17.42 -17.86
CA LYS A 270 5.51 17.21 -19.19
C LYS A 270 6.99 16.81 -19.14
N ASP A 271 7.58 16.83 -17.95
CA ASP A 271 8.97 16.43 -17.70
C ASP A 271 9.12 14.92 -17.95
N GLN A 272 10.05 14.55 -18.82
CA GLN A 272 10.21 13.16 -19.25
C GLN A 272 10.81 12.26 -18.18
N LYS A 273 11.67 12.79 -17.29
CA LYS A 273 12.34 12.01 -16.25
C LYS A 273 11.43 11.74 -15.05
N ILE A 274 10.62 12.73 -14.68
CA ILE A 274 9.58 12.56 -13.67
C ILE A 274 8.50 11.58 -14.16
N LEU A 275 8.09 11.65 -15.44
CA LEU A 275 7.16 10.68 -16.03
C LEU A 275 7.78 9.27 -16.18
N GLU A 276 9.08 9.14 -16.40
CA GLU A 276 9.78 7.84 -16.41
C GLU A 276 9.72 7.16 -15.03
N LEU A 277 10.01 7.89 -13.95
CA LEU A 277 9.93 7.35 -12.58
C LEU A 277 8.50 6.97 -12.18
N LEU A 278 7.51 7.85 -12.42
CA LEU A 278 6.09 7.57 -12.15
C LEU A 278 5.58 6.35 -12.94
N TYR A 279 6.04 6.15 -14.17
CA TYR A 279 5.67 4.99 -14.98
C TYR A 279 6.26 3.69 -14.44
N GLU A 280 7.51 3.69 -13.97
CA GLU A 280 8.12 2.47 -13.40
C GLU A 280 7.43 2.04 -12.10
N GLU A 281 7.02 3.00 -11.25
CA GLU A 281 6.17 2.74 -10.08
C GLU A 281 4.77 2.24 -10.46
N ALA A 282 4.11 2.89 -11.43
CA ALA A 282 2.80 2.47 -11.93
C ALA A 282 2.85 1.05 -12.53
N LYS A 283 3.93 0.74 -13.26
CA LYS A 283 4.22 -0.59 -13.82
C LYS A 283 4.40 -1.64 -12.72
N HIS A 284 5.13 -1.33 -11.65
CA HIS A 284 5.26 -2.22 -10.49
C HIS A 284 3.89 -2.53 -9.88
N ASN A 285 3.08 -1.51 -9.60
CA ASN A 285 1.74 -1.68 -9.04
C ASN A 285 0.78 -2.48 -9.94
N ILE A 286 0.92 -2.39 -11.28
CA ILE A 286 0.21 -3.23 -12.25
C ILE A 286 0.69 -4.68 -12.22
N LEU A 287 2.00 -4.93 -12.14
CA LEU A 287 2.59 -6.28 -12.18
C LEU A 287 2.41 -7.06 -10.87
N GLU A 288 2.37 -6.37 -9.72
CA GLU A 288 2.07 -6.97 -8.41
C GLU A 288 0.55 -7.06 -8.11
N GLY A 289 -0.31 -6.62 -9.05
CA GLY A 289 -1.77 -6.72 -8.90
C GLY A 289 -2.42 -5.66 -7.99
N ARG A 290 -1.64 -4.79 -7.35
CA ARG A 290 -2.10 -3.66 -6.51
C ARG A 290 -3.06 -2.71 -7.23
N TYR A 291 -3.01 -2.67 -8.55
CA TYR A 291 -3.96 -1.97 -9.41
C TYR A 291 -4.91 -2.95 -10.13
N PRO A 292 -6.04 -3.37 -9.52
CA PRO A 292 -7.10 -4.16 -10.14
C PRO A 292 -7.65 -3.57 -11.45
N CYS A 293 -7.53 -4.30 -12.56
CA CYS A 293 -8.23 -3.95 -13.80
C CYS A 293 -8.62 -5.21 -14.59
N GLU A 294 -9.35 -5.04 -15.70
CA GLU A 294 -9.70 -6.18 -16.55
C GLU A 294 -8.47 -6.82 -17.21
N VAL A 295 -8.57 -8.12 -17.50
CA VAL A 295 -7.55 -8.88 -18.26
C VAL A 295 -7.31 -8.30 -19.68
N SER A 296 -8.30 -7.61 -20.25
CA SER A 296 -8.16 -6.80 -21.47
C SER A 296 -7.11 -5.69 -21.31
N HIS A 297 -7.20 -4.93 -20.21
CA HIS A 297 -6.32 -3.82 -19.87
C HIS A 297 -4.93 -4.28 -19.45
N TYR A 298 -4.78 -5.32 -18.62
CA TYR A 298 -3.45 -5.87 -18.31
C TYR A 298 -2.69 -6.30 -19.58
N ILE A 299 -3.37 -6.93 -20.53
CA ILE A 299 -2.77 -7.37 -21.80
C ILE A 299 -2.42 -6.18 -22.72
N MET A 300 -3.22 -5.11 -22.73
CA MET A 300 -2.90 -3.85 -23.40
C MET A 300 -1.66 -3.19 -22.78
N LEU A 301 -1.63 -3.04 -21.47
CA LEU A 301 -0.52 -2.45 -20.71
C LEU A 301 0.76 -3.28 -20.87
N GLY A 302 0.66 -4.61 -20.89
CA GLY A 302 1.79 -5.50 -21.20
C GLY A 302 2.36 -5.26 -22.59
N GLY A 303 1.50 -5.05 -23.60
CA GLY A 303 1.93 -4.70 -24.96
C GLY A 303 2.63 -3.35 -25.04
N ILE A 304 2.24 -2.37 -24.21
CA ILE A 304 2.92 -1.07 -24.08
C ILE A 304 4.28 -1.24 -23.39
N GLN A 305 4.36 -2.01 -22.30
CA GLN A 305 5.64 -2.31 -21.60
C GLN A 305 6.62 -3.00 -22.54
N ALA A 306 6.18 -4.05 -23.25
CA ALA A 306 7.00 -4.76 -24.23
C ALA A 306 7.52 -3.82 -25.34
N ARG A 307 6.72 -2.83 -25.78
CA ARG A 307 7.16 -1.83 -26.77
C ARG A 307 8.15 -0.81 -26.22
N ILE A 308 8.14 -0.54 -24.92
CA ILE A 308 9.10 0.34 -24.23
C ILE A 308 10.43 -0.41 -23.99
N GLU A 309 10.36 -1.66 -23.52
CA GLU A 309 11.53 -2.48 -23.13
C GLU A 309 12.24 -3.13 -24.34
N LEU A 310 11.50 -3.63 -25.33
CA LEU A 310 12.03 -4.43 -26.45
C LEU A 310 12.15 -3.65 -27.78
N GLY A 311 11.73 -2.40 -27.81
CA GLY A 311 11.65 -1.61 -29.04
C GLY A 311 10.58 -2.13 -30.02
N PRO A 312 10.68 -1.81 -31.33
CA PRO A 312 9.70 -2.20 -32.35
C PRO A 312 9.52 -3.72 -32.53
N TYR A 313 8.43 -4.11 -33.21
CA TYR A 313 8.16 -5.52 -33.48
C TYR A 313 9.13 -6.12 -34.52
N ASN A 314 9.97 -7.07 -34.12
CA ASN A 314 10.76 -7.91 -35.01
C ASN A 314 10.23 -9.36 -34.99
N GLN A 315 9.74 -9.86 -36.13
CA GLN A 315 9.19 -11.21 -36.26
C GLN A 315 10.20 -12.33 -36.01
N GLN A 316 11.49 -12.09 -36.21
CA GLN A 316 12.55 -13.08 -36.01
C GLN A 316 12.87 -13.33 -34.52
N VAL A 317 12.57 -12.37 -33.64
CA VAL A 317 12.84 -12.45 -32.20
C VAL A 317 11.54 -12.61 -31.41
N HIS A 318 10.56 -11.75 -31.71
CA HIS A 318 9.35 -11.60 -30.91
C HIS A 318 8.26 -12.58 -31.38
N SER A 319 8.36 -13.80 -30.86
CA SER A 319 7.46 -14.94 -31.14
C SER A 319 6.50 -15.22 -29.98
N THR A 320 5.51 -16.10 -30.22
CA THR A 320 4.62 -16.62 -29.16
C THR A 320 5.39 -17.39 -28.08
N HIS A 321 6.52 -18.01 -28.45
CA HIS A 321 7.40 -18.69 -27.50
C HIS A 321 8.16 -17.68 -26.64
N TYR A 322 8.73 -16.62 -27.24
CA TYR A 322 9.40 -15.55 -26.49
C TYR A 322 8.47 -14.97 -25.42
N PHE A 323 7.25 -14.62 -25.80
CA PHE A 323 6.27 -14.11 -24.84
C PHE A 323 5.72 -15.15 -23.87
N ARG A 324 5.96 -16.46 -24.03
CA ARG A 324 5.60 -17.47 -23.03
C ARG A 324 6.57 -17.46 -21.85
N GLU A 325 7.86 -17.49 -22.14
CA GLU A 325 8.90 -17.45 -21.11
C GLU A 325 8.86 -16.11 -20.37
N GLU A 326 8.67 -15.02 -21.11
CA GLU A 326 8.81 -13.65 -20.62
C GLU A 326 7.49 -13.03 -20.11
N GLN A 327 6.40 -13.79 -19.96
CA GLN A 327 5.11 -13.25 -19.49
C GLN A 327 5.24 -12.49 -18.17
N SER A 328 6.12 -12.95 -17.26
CA SER A 328 6.33 -12.36 -15.94
C SER A 328 6.73 -10.89 -16.01
N LYS A 329 7.54 -10.48 -17.00
CA LYS A 329 8.00 -9.10 -17.19
C LYS A 329 6.87 -8.13 -17.50
N PHE A 330 5.79 -8.62 -18.12
CA PHE A 330 4.75 -7.77 -18.71
C PHE A 330 3.33 -7.97 -18.13
N LEU A 331 3.08 -9.05 -17.38
CA LEU A 331 1.75 -9.44 -16.88
C LEU A 331 1.76 -9.92 -15.41
N PRO A 332 0.74 -9.54 -14.60
CA PRO A 332 0.61 -10.01 -13.22
C PRO A 332 0.28 -11.50 -13.11
N SER A 333 0.59 -12.10 -11.96
CA SER A 333 0.47 -13.56 -11.69
C SER A 333 -0.86 -14.17 -12.15
N HIS A 334 -1.99 -13.55 -11.81
CA HIS A 334 -3.33 -14.07 -12.08
C HIS A 334 -3.68 -14.12 -13.59
N VAL A 335 -3.08 -13.26 -14.43
CA VAL A 335 -3.29 -13.24 -15.89
C VAL A 335 -2.51 -14.35 -16.60
N ARG A 336 -1.36 -14.77 -16.08
CA ARG A 336 -0.35 -15.61 -16.75
C ARG A 336 -0.72 -17.10 -16.92
N LYS A 337 -1.99 -17.47 -16.79
CA LYS A 337 -2.40 -18.88 -16.81
C LYS A 337 -2.28 -19.49 -18.23
N SER A 338 -1.89 -20.76 -18.39
CA SER A 338 -1.94 -21.83 -17.38
C SER A 338 -0.62 -22.56 -17.12
N ALA A 339 -0.18 -22.55 -15.86
CA ALA A 339 0.91 -23.40 -15.38
C ALA A 339 0.55 -24.90 -15.37
N THR A 340 -0.73 -25.26 -15.19
CA THR A 340 -1.17 -26.67 -15.09
C THR A 340 -1.08 -27.46 -16.40
N TRP A 341 -0.75 -26.79 -17.51
CA TRP A 341 -0.54 -27.41 -18.83
C TRP A 341 0.85 -27.11 -19.41
N ALA A 342 1.82 -26.65 -18.60
CA ALA A 342 3.15 -26.26 -19.06
C ALA A 342 3.93 -27.38 -19.79
N TRP A 343 3.59 -28.65 -19.53
CA TRP A 343 4.16 -29.83 -20.20
C TRP A 343 3.54 -30.14 -21.57
N LEU A 344 2.47 -29.44 -21.98
CA LEU A 344 1.82 -29.59 -23.28
C LEU A 344 1.92 -28.26 -24.07
N PRO A 345 2.55 -28.23 -25.26
CA PRO A 345 2.76 -26.99 -26.03
C PRO A 345 1.48 -26.45 -26.73
N ILE A 346 0.30 -26.72 -26.18
CA ILE A 346 -1.00 -26.36 -26.74
C ILE A 346 -1.35 -24.92 -26.36
N SER A 347 -0.69 -23.98 -27.03
CA SER A 347 -1.04 -22.56 -27.01
C SER A 347 -2.45 -22.38 -27.60
N SER A 348 -3.46 -22.18 -26.74
CA SER A 348 -4.79 -21.84 -27.22
C SER A 348 -4.76 -20.47 -27.92
N LYS A 349 -5.61 -20.25 -28.92
CA LYS A 349 -5.67 -18.96 -29.66
C LYS A 349 -5.94 -17.73 -28.77
N ASN A 350 -6.41 -17.95 -27.53
CA ASN A 350 -6.77 -16.90 -26.57
C ASN A 350 -5.82 -16.85 -25.35
N SER A 351 -4.67 -17.55 -25.37
CA SER A 351 -3.72 -17.55 -24.25
C SER A 351 -3.04 -16.19 -24.06
N ALA A 352 -2.49 -15.98 -22.87
CA ALA A 352 -1.90 -14.69 -22.47
C ALA A 352 -0.74 -14.28 -23.39
N GLU A 353 0.15 -15.20 -23.75
CA GLU A 353 1.29 -14.92 -24.64
C GLU A 353 0.86 -14.56 -26.07
N VAL A 354 -0.22 -15.17 -26.58
CA VAL A 354 -0.76 -14.84 -27.92
C VAL A 354 -1.36 -13.44 -27.91
N ARG A 355 -2.23 -13.15 -26.94
CA ARG A 355 -2.90 -11.85 -26.84
C ARG A 355 -1.91 -10.71 -26.55
N LEU A 356 -0.87 -10.97 -25.75
CA LEU A 356 0.23 -10.04 -25.48
C LEU A 356 1.05 -9.75 -26.76
N LEU A 357 1.46 -10.79 -27.49
CA LEU A 357 2.16 -10.66 -28.78
C LEU A 357 1.34 -9.84 -29.79
N GLU A 358 0.01 -10.06 -29.85
CA GLU A 358 -0.85 -9.25 -30.71
C GLU A 358 -0.93 -7.79 -30.28
N GLN A 359 -1.07 -7.48 -28.98
CA GLN A 359 -1.08 -6.08 -28.53
C GLN A 359 0.24 -5.38 -28.82
N PHE A 360 1.36 -6.06 -28.58
CA PHE A 360 2.68 -5.56 -28.93
C PHE A 360 2.83 -5.28 -30.43
N LYS A 361 2.36 -6.19 -31.30
CA LYS A 361 2.28 -5.97 -32.76
C LYS A 361 1.40 -4.78 -33.17
N ARG A 362 0.35 -4.46 -32.40
CA ARG A 362 -0.57 -3.34 -32.66
C ARG A 362 0.03 -1.98 -32.28
N VAL A 363 1.12 -1.91 -31.50
CA VAL A 363 1.72 -0.63 -31.13
C VAL A 363 2.49 -0.03 -32.32
N PRO A 364 2.20 1.22 -32.76
CA PRO A 364 2.84 1.79 -33.94
C PRO A 364 4.37 1.86 -33.84
N HIS A 365 5.05 1.61 -34.96
CA HIS A 365 6.50 1.70 -35.03
C HIS A 365 7.01 3.12 -34.72
N SER A 366 6.27 4.14 -35.16
CA SER A 366 6.50 5.57 -34.88
C SER A 366 6.11 6.04 -33.47
N ALA A 367 5.65 5.15 -32.59
CA ALA A 367 5.42 5.50 -31.18
C ALA A 367 6.76 5.64 -30.44
N THR A 368 6.99 6.79 -29.81
CA THR A 368 8.17 7.05 -28.97
C THR A 368 7.88 6.66 -27.52
N ASN A 369 8.92 6.27 -26.76
CA ASN A 369 8.75 5.86 -25.37
C ASN A 369 8.03 6.95 -24.54
N ARG A 370 8.32 8.24 -24.75
CA ARG A 370 7.55 9.37 -24.17
C ARG A 370 6.03 9.28 -24.39
N LYS A 371 5.58 8.95 -25.61
CA LYS A 371 4.13 8.81 -25.91
C LYS A 371 3.54 7.55 -25.26
N LEU A 372 4.32 6.49 -25.14
CA LEU A 372 3.90 5.21 -24.58
C LEU A 372 3.81 5.25 -23.05
N ILE A 373 4.85 5.78 -22.40
CA ILE A 373 4.91 6.12 -20.97
C ILE A 373 3.72 6.99 -20.59
N ARG A 374 3.49 8.08 -21.35
CA ARG A 374 2.36 8.96 -21.07
C ARG A 374 1.01 8.24 -21.25
N LYS A 375 0.81 7.45 -22.32
CA LYS A 375 -0.44 6.68 -22.49
C LYS A 375 -0.65 5.62 -21.40
N TYR A 376 0.43 5.05 -20.86
CA TYR A 376 0.37 4.12 -19.73
C TYR A 376 -0.10 4.85 -18.46
N LEU A 377 0.53 5.99 -18.17
CA LEU A 377 0.15 6.84 -17.04
C LEU A 377 -1.28 7.41 -17.19
N GLU A 378 -1.70 7.84 -18.37
CA GLU A 378 -3.07 8.29 -18.64
C GLU A 378 -4.12 7.19 -18.39
N PHE A 379 -3.77 5.91 -18.57
CA PHE A 379 -4.62 4.81 -18.10
C PHE A 379 -4.54 4.65 -16.58
N CYS A 380 -3.35 4.63 -15.98
CA CYS A 380 -3.18 4.47 -14.53
C CYS A 380 -3.83 5.60 -13.72
N TRP A 381 -3.74 6.86 -14.15
CA TRP A 381 -4.41 8.03 -13.56
C TRP A 381 -5.93 7.92 -13.58
N SER A 382 -6.51 7.17 -14.52
CA SER A 382 -7.95 6.87 -14.52
C SER A 382 -8.36 5.85 -13.46
N LEU A 383 -7.41 5.13 -12.85
CA LEU A 383 -7.72 4.12 -11.84
C LEU A 383 -7.94 4.77 -10.46
N PRO A 384 -9.05 4.47 -9.78
CA PRO A 384 -9.49 5.21 -8.58
C PRO A 384 -8.54 5.12 -7.37
N PHE A 385 -7.74 4.05 -7.30
CA PHE A 385 -6.72 3.75 -6.27
C PHE A 385 -5.30 4.12 -6.72
N TYR A 386 -5.11 4.87 -7.81
CA TYR A 386 -3.78 5.33 -8.25
C TYR A 386 -3.10 6.20 -7.18
N GLY A 387 -1.78 6.06 -7.04
CA GLY A 387 -0.97 6.84 -6.12
C GLY A 387 -1.32 6.69 -4.63
N SER A 388 -2.05 5.64 -4.26
CA SER A 388 -2.42 5.33 -2.87
C SER A 388 -1.26 4.76 -2.07
N ALA A 389 -1.26 5.02 -0.76
CA ALA A 389 -0.58 4.15 0.19
C ALA A 389 -1.38 2.84 0.32
N PHE A 390 -0.68 1.72 0.49
CA PHE A 390 -1.28 0.40 0.60
C PHE A 390 -0.95 -0.22 1.96
N PHE A 391 -1.97 -0.71 2.65
CA PHE A 391 -1.87 -1.34 3.97
C PHE A 391 -2.46 -2.74 3.93
N GLU A 392 -1.95 -3.64 4.76
CA GLU A 392 -2.45 -5.01 4.88
C GLU A 392 -3.52 -5.09 5.99
N GLY A 393 -4.53 -5.94 5.80
CA GLY A 393 -5.57 -6.22 6.79
C GLY A 393 -6.42 -7.41 6.38
N GLN A 394 -7.46 -7.70 7.15
CA GLN A 394 -8.39 -8.79 6.87
C GLN A 394 -9.84 -8.40 7.21
N ILE A 395 -10.79 -9.05 6.55
CA ILE A 395 -12.23 -8.89 6.76
C ILE A 395 -12.89 -10.26 6.92
N GLU A 396 -13.93 -10.36 7.75
CA GLU A 396 -14.66 -11.62 7.91
C GLU A 396 -15.29 -12.09 6.60
N GLN A 397 -15.11 -13.37 6.26
CA GLN A 397 -15.72 -13.98 5.09
C GLN A 397 -17.26 -14.02 5.24
N PRO A 398 -18.05 -13.58 4.22
CA PRO A 398 -19.51 -13.61 4.29
C PRO A 398 -20.06 -15.04 4.21
N VAL A 399 -20.20 -15.66 5.37
CA VAL A 399 -20.62 -17.07 5.51
C VAL A 399 -22.06 -17.27 5.03
N ARG A 400 -22.31 -18.33 4.25
CA ARG A 400 -23.66 -18.71 3.76
C ARG A 400 -23.85 -20.22 3.76
N GLY A 401 -24.93 -20.69 4.40
CA GLY A 401 -25.34 -22.10 4.40
C GLY A 401 -24.37 -23.04 5.15
N LEU A 402 -24.41 -24.33 4.81
CA LEU A 402 -23.71 -25.41 5.52
C LEU A 402 -22.17 -25.25 5.59
N MET A 403 -21.56 -24.41 4.74
CA MET A 403 -20.12 -24.11 4.78
C MET A 403 -19.71 -23.41 6.10
N SER A 404 -20.66 -22.79 6.81
CA SER A 404 -20.46 -22.18 8.14
C SER A 404 -19.89 -23.14 9.18
N LEU A 405 -20.09 -24.45 9.02
CA LEU A 405 -19.66 -25.48 9.95
C LEU A 405 -18.22 -25.97 9.69
N ILE A 406 -17.55 -25.44 8.65
CA ILE A 406 -16.27 -25.97 8.15
C ILE A 406 -15.22 -24.86 8.00
N THR A 407 -15.60 -23.65 7.57
CA THR A 407 -14.65 -22.56 7.33
C THR A 407 -15.13 -21.21 7.87
N HIS A 408 -14.65 -20.84 9.05
CA HIS A 408 -14.45 -19.44 9.44
C HIS A 408 -12.97 -19.11 9.25
N GLN A 409 -12.64 -18.35 8.22
CA GLN A 409 -11.34 -17.73 8.02
C GLN A 409 -11.56 -16.33 7.44
N ASP A 410 -10.83 -15.35 7.96
CA ASP A 410 -10.88 -14.00 7.44
C ASP A 410 -10.20 -13.93 6.06
N VAL A 411 -10.74 -13.08 5.19
CA VAL A 411 -10.20 -12.83 3.86
C VAL A 411 -9.14 -11.74 3.99
N PRO A 412 -7.86 -12.02 3.68
CA PRO A 412 -6.83 -10.98 3.63
C PRO A 412 -7.14 -10.02 2.49
N VAL A 413 -7.00 -8.72 2.78
CA VAL A 413 -7.29 -7.62 1.86
C VAL A 413 -6.19 -6.57 1.91
N LEU A 414 -6.04 -5.87 0.78
CA LEU A 414 -5.22 -4.69 0.66
C LEU A 414 -6.09 -3.44 0.78
N VAL A 415 -5.79 -2.58 1.74
CA VAL A 415 -6.48 -1.30 1.95
C VAL A 415 -5.68 -0.20 1.25
N ALA A 416 -6.28 0.43 0.24
CA ALA A 416 -5.64 1.48 -0.56
C ALA A 416 -6.22 2.86 -0.19
N ILE A 417 -5.37 3.78 0.26
CA ILE A 417 -5.78 5.09 0.80
C ILE A 417 -5.06 6.22 0.04
N ASN A 418 -5.82 7.18 -0.50
CA ASN A 418 -5.29 8.36 -1.19
C ASN A 418 -6.09 9.63 -0.85
N SER A 419 -5.66 10.78 -1.37
CA SER A 419 -6.22 12.12 -1.10
C SER A 419 -7.72 12.35 -1.36
N LYS A 420 -8.47 11.34 -1.80
CA LYS A 420 -9.92 11.41 -2.04
C LYS A 420 -10.71 10.28 -1.37
N CYS A 421 -10.11 9.10 -1.23
CA CYS A 421 -10.86 7.85 -1.05
C CYS A 421 -10.07 6.78 -0.27
N ILE A 422 -10.84 5.81 0.24
CA ILE A 422 -10.37 4.49 0.70
C ILE A 422 -10.97 3.38 -0.18
N TYR A 423 -10.18 2.36 -0.50
CA TYR A 423 -10.63 1.15 -1.20
C TYR A 423 -10.20 -0.10 -0.44
N VAL A 424 -11.06 -1.11 -0.46
CA VAL A 424 -10.76 -2.45 0.06
C VAL A 424 -10.65 -3.39 -1.14
N ILE A 425 -9.50 -4.05 -1.28
CA ILE A 425 -9.14 -4.84 -2.46
C ILE A 425 -8.82 -6.27 -2.02
N ASP A 426 -9.49 -7.25 -2.63
CA ASP A 426 -9.05 -8.64 -2.63
C ASP A 426 -7.95 -8.77 -3.68
N ASP A 427 -6.68 -8.68 -3.27
CA ASP A 427 -5.53 -8.69 -4.18
C ASP A 427 -5.22 -10.10 -4.71
N ASN A 428 -5.62 -11.15 -3.97
CA ASN A 428 -5.60 -12.54 -4.45
C ASN A 428 -6.52 -12.77 -5.66
N GLN A 429 -7.72 -12.16 -5.67
CA GLN A 429 -8.61 -12.12 -6.83
C GLN A 429 -8.34 -10.91 -7.76
N CYS A 430 -7.40 -10.03 -7.42
CA CYS A 430 -7.12 -8.73 -8.06
C CYS A 430 -8.40 -7.93 -8.33
N MET A 431 -9.15 -7.65 -7.27
CA MET A 431 -10.54 -7.21 -7.33
C MET A 431 -10.86 -6.19 -6.24
N VAL A 432 -11.27 -4.98 -6.63
CA VAL A 432 -11.89 -4.02 -5.68
C VAL A 432 -13.19 -4.63 -5.13
N LEU A 433 -13.31 -4.68 -3.81
CA LEU A 433 -14.52 -5.07 -3.07
C LEU A 433 -15.37 -3.83 -2.77
N LEU A 434 -14.76 -2.85 -2.10
CA LEU A 434 -15.39 -1.60 -1.65
C LEU A 434 -14.55 -0.40 -2.08
N GLY A 435 -15.19 0.75 -2.26
CA GLY A 435 -14.55 2.03 -2.57
C GLY A 435 -15.44 3.17 -2.12
N LEU A 436 -14.91 4.05 -1.27
CA LEU A 436 -15.65 5.14 -0.63
C LEU A 436 -14.85 6.43 -0.72
N ARG A 437 -15.53 7.54 -1.06
CA ARG A 437 -14.96 8.89 -0.96
C ARG A 437 -15.13 9.37 0.47
N TYR A 438 -14.25 10.27 0.93
CA TYR A 438 -14.37 10.84 2.29
C TYR A 438 -15.65 11.66 2.54
N GLU A 439 -16.39 12.01 1.50
CA GLU A 439 -17.72 12.65 1.57
C GLU A 439 -18.88 11.66 1.74
N ASP A 440 -18.68 10.36 1.46
CA ASP A 440 -19.71 9.31 1.57
C ASP A 440 -19.53 8.38 2.79
N LEU A 441 -18.51 8.62 3.64
CA LEU A 441 -18.14 7.73 4.73
C LEU A 441 -17.89 8.46 6.04
N SER A 442 -18.11 7.76 7.14
CA SER A 442 -17.48 8.01 8.44
C SER A 442 -16.57 6.82 8.79
N TRP A 443 -15.51 7.07 9.54
CA TRP A 443 -14.61 6.02 10.01
C TRP A 443 -14.35 6.17 11.50
N ASP A 444 -13.96 5.08 12.16
CA ASP A 444 -13.45 5.09 13.52
C ASP A 444 -12.33 4.06 13.68
N TYR A 445 -11.41 4.33 14.62
CA TYR A 445 -10.29 3.46 14.96
C TYR A 445 -10.48 2.87 16.36
N ALA A 446 -10.73 1.57 16.41
CA ALA A 446 -10.76 0.82 17.66
C ALA A 446 -9.41 0.15 17.93
N ARG A 447 -8.94 0.32 19.16
CA ARG A 447 -7.87 -0.48 19.75
C ARG A 447 -8.33 -1.93 19.97
N PRO A 448 -7.39 -2.88 20.15
CA PRO A 448 -7.70 -4.19 20.72
C PRO A 448 -8.54 -4.06 22.00
N SER A 449 -9.60 -4.84 22.13
CA SER A 449 -10.35 -4.96 23.40
C SER A 449 -9.59 -5.71 24.48
N LYS A 450 -8.47 -6.36 24.11
CA LYS A 450 -7.47 -6.98 24.97
C LYS A 450 -6.08 -6.68 24.40
N GLU A 451 -5.39 -5.65 24.91
CA GLU A 451 -4.07 -5.27 24.39
C GLU A 451 -3.00 -6.38 24.60
N ASP A 452 -3.20 -7.30 25.55
CA ASP A 452 -2.32 -8.47 25.79
C ASP A 452 -2.56 -9.66 24.83
N ASP A 453 -3.70 -9.71 24.12
CA ASP A 453 -4.03 -10.83 23.22
C ASP A 453 -3.56 -10.50 21.80
N LEU A 454 -2.46 -11.12 21.36
CA LEU A 454 -1.87 -10.88 20.05
C LEU A 454 -2.79 -11.22 18.85
N ASN A 455 -3.91 -11.93 19.08
CA ASN A 455 -4.93 -12.24 18.09
C ASN A 455 -6.09 -11.23 18.09
N CYS A 456 -6.18 -10.39 19.13
CA CYS A 456 -7.15 -9.29 19.22
C CYS A 456 -6.63 -8.11 18.40
N LEU A 457 -6.89 -8.12 17.09
CA LEU A 457 -6.36 -7.10 16.19
C LEU A 457 -7.05 -5.73 16.39
N PRO A 458 -6.32 -4.61 16.21
CA PRO A 458 -6.94 -3.30 16.08
C PRO A 458 -7.88 -3.28 14.85
N CYS A 459 -8.88 -2.41 14.88
CA CYS A 459 -9.89 -2.34 13.82
C CYS A 459 -10.04 -0.92 13.25
N LEU A 460 -10.21 -0.84 11.93
CA LEU A 460 -10.76 0.33 11.27
C LEU A 460 -12.22 0.02 10.88
N PHE A 461 -13.16 0.78 11.43
CA PHE A 461 -14.56 0.72 11.02
C PHE A 461 -14.81 1.72 9.89
N LEU A 462 -15.59 1.30 8.89
CA LEU A 462 -16.03 2.15 7.78
C LEU A 462 -17.56 2.13 7.71
N GLN A 463 -18.19 3.24 8.09
CA GLN A 463 -19.63 3.45 8.01
C GLN A 463 -19.99 4.24 6.75
N PHE A 464 -20.99 3.78 5.99
CA PHE A 464 -21.41 4.41 4.73
C PHE A 464 -22.89 4.16 4.45
N MET A 465 -23.54 5.07 3.70
CA MET A 465 -24.96 4.95 3.33
C MET A 465 -25.14 4.18 2.02
N VAL A 466 -26.19 3.37 1.95
CA VAL A 466 -26.58 2.58 0.77
C VAL A 466 -28.09 2.72 0.53
N VAL A 467 -28.55 2.61 -0.72
CA VAL A 467 -29.97 2.41 -1.03
C VAL A 467 -30.21 0.92 -1.28
N GLU A 468 -31.01 0.27 -0.44
CA GLU A 468 -31.42 -1.13 -0.61
C GLU A 468 -32.95 -1.21 -0.59
N ASN A 469 -33.53 -1.93 -1.57
CA ASN A 469 -34.98 -2.08 -1.75
C ASN A 469 -35.78 -0.75 -1.79
N GLY A 470 -35.12 0.36 -2.14
CA GLY A 470 -35.71 1.70 -2.20
C GLY A 470 -35.57 2.53 -0.91
N SER A 471 -35.14 1.91 0.20
CA SER A 471 -34.87 2.58 1.47
C SER A 471 -33.38 2.92 1.59
N ARG A 472 -33.04 4.00 2.30
CA ARG A 472 -31.66 4.28 2.69
C ARG A 472 -31.33 3.47 3.95
N VAL A 473 -30.15 2.90 4.00
CA VAL A 473 -29.64 2.12 5.13
C VAL A 473 -28.18 2.50 5.40
N SER A 474 -27.82 2.58 6.68
CA SER A 474 -26.42 2.71 7.11
C SER A 474 -25.79 1.32 7.12
N LYS A 475 -24.56 1.17 6.61
CA LYS A 475 -23.78 -0.07 6.70
C LYS A 475 -22.42 0.19 7.31
N ILE A 476 -21.94 -0.78 8.10
CA ILE A 476 -20.60 -0.75 8.69
C ILE A 476 -19.81 -1.97 8.22
N LEU A 477 -18.62 -1.74 7.67
CA LEU A 477 -17.57 -2.74 7.48
C LEU A 477 -16.55 -2.63 8.61
N GLN A 478 -16.10 -3.77 9.14
CA GLN A 478 -14.96 -3.87 10.04
C GLN A 478 -13.75 -4.41 9.27
N ILE A 479 -12.61 -3.73 9.39
CA ILE A 479 -11.32 -4.19 8.85
C ILE A 479 -10.36 -4.38 10.02
N PHE A 480 -9.95 -5.62 10.24
CA PHE A 480 -8.98 -6.00 11.27
C PHE A 480 -7.57 -5.81 10.71
N SER A 481 -6.68 -5.10 11.42
CA SER A 481 -5.31 -4.85 10.98
C SER A 481 -4.46 -4.23 12.09
N ARG A 482 -3.23 -4.74 12.29
CA ARG A 482 -2.20 -4.02 13.07
C ARG A 482 -1.89 -2.61 12.53
N GLN A 483 -2.13 -2.36 11.25
CA GLN A 483 -1.87 -1.09 10.57
C GLN A 483 -3.03 -0.10 10.67
N ALA A 484 -4.15 -0.44 11.33
CA ALA A 484 -5.35 0.42 11.37
C ALA A 484 -5.10 1.84 11.94
N SER A 485 -4.16 2.01 12.88
CA SER A 485 -3.77 3.33 13.40
C SER A 485 -2.94 4.17 12.39
N LEU A 486 -2.22 3.51 11.47
CA LEU A 486 -1.55 4.17 10.35
C LEU A 486 -2.57 4.58 9.27
N MET A 487 -3.57 3.74 9.04
CA MET A 487 -4.71 4.05 8.14
C MET A 487 -5.46 5.28 8.66
N ASP A 488 -5.90 5.27 9.92
CA ASP A 488 -6.59 6.41 10.55
C ASP A 488 -5.78 7.70 10.48
N ALA A 489 -4.51 7.68 10.88
CA ALA A 489 -3.66 8.88 10.85
C ALA A 489 -3.55 9.47 9.43
N LEU A 490 -3.52 8.62 8.39
CA LEU A 490 -3.49 9.06 6.99
C LEU A 490 -4.85 9.59 6.51
N ILE A 491 -5.96 8.91 6.83
CA ILE A 491 -7.32 9.35 6.52
C ILE A 491 -7.60 10.71 7.19
N SER A 492 -7.35 10.81 8.50
CA SER A 492 -7.44 12.05 9.27
C SER A 492 -6.66 13.20 8.63
N THR A 493 -5.43 12.94 8.16
CA THR A 493 -4.61 13.94 7.47
C THR A 493 -5.25 14.40 6.15
N PHE A 494 -5.74 13.48 5.32
CA PHE A 494 -6.40 13.85 4.06
C PHE A 494 -7.73 14.58 4.26
N VAL A 495 -8.55 14.15 5.21
CA VAL A 495 -9.83 14.81 5.54
C VAL A 495 -9.60 16.21 6.11
N GLN A 496 -8.56 16.42 6.93
CA GLN A 496 -8.15 17.75 7.37
C GLN A 496 -7.74 18.65 6.19
N GLN A 497 -6.94 18.12 5.25
CA GLN A 497 -6.52 18.86 4.05
C GLN A 497 -7.69 19.18 3.10
N LEU A 498 -8.72 18.34 3.04
CA LEU A 498 -9.93 18.62 2.26
C LEU A 498 -10.78 19.72 2.91
N LYS A 499 -11.03 19.64 4.22
CA LYS A 499 -11.72 20.70 4.98
C LYS A 499 -11.00 22.06 4.86
N GLN A 500 -9.67 22.07 4.93
CA GLN A 500 -8.88 23.31 4.74
C GLN A 500 -9.06 23.94 3.36
N LYS A 501 -9.24 23.15 2.29
CA LYS A 501 -9.48 23.66 0.93
C LYS A 501 -10.89 24.20 0.75
N SER A 502 -11.91 23.51 1.28
CA SER A 502 -13.28 24.05 1.24
C SER A 502 -13.41 25.39 1.97
N PHE A 503 -12.64 25.61 3.04
CA PHE A 503 -12.59 26.92 3.71
C PHE A 503 -11.73 27.98 3.00
N SER A 504 -10.82 27.61 2.09
CA SER A 504 -10.03 28.59 1.31
C SER A 504 -10.74 29.08 0.04
N ASP A 505 -11.76 28.35 -0.41
CA ASP A 505 -12.49 28.63 -1.65
C ASP A 505 -13.82 29.41 -1.41
N GLU A 506 -14.13 29.76 -0.15
CA GLU A 506 -15.24 30.67 0.22
C GLU A 506 -14.95 32.12 -0.22
N PRO A 507 -15.87 32.80 -0.94
CA PRO A 507 -15.56 34.00 -1.74
C PRO A 507 -15.61 35.33 -0.97
N ASP A 508 -15.16 35.39 0.29
CA ASP A 508 -15.25 36.59 1.12
C ASP A 508 -14.05 37.56 0.88
N ARG A 509 -14.05 38.21 -0.29
CA ARG A 509 -13.18 39.36 -0.59
C ARG A 509 -13.96 40.47 -1.31
N PRO A 510 -14.14 41.64 -0.69
CA PRO A 510 -14.69 42.82 -1.37
C PRO A 510 -13.87 43.22 -2.60
N PHE A 511 -14.60 43.58 -3.65
CA PHE A 511 -14.09 43.96 -4.97
C PHE A 511 -13.59 45.41 -4.96
N GLU A 512 -12.26 45.62 -5.08
CA GLU A 512 -11.70 46.91 -5.51
C GLU A 512 -11.31 46.87 -6.98
N GLN A 513 -11.71 47.91 -7.72
CA GLN A 513 -11.49 48.04 -9.16
C GLN A 513 -10.12 48.63 -9.45
N LEU A 514 -9.42 48.05 -10.43
CA LEU A 514 -8.39 48.75 -11.19
C LEU A 514 -8.54 48.39 -12.67
N ASN A 515 -9.13 49.32 -13.42
CA ASN A 515 -9.25 49.24 -14.88
C ASN A 515 -7.85 49.36 -15.52
N THR A 516 -7.68 48.80 -16.72
CA THR A 516 -7.52 49.62 -17.95
C THR A 516 -7.68 48.72 -19.19
N GLU A 517 -8.44 49.21 -20.16
CA GLU A 517 -8.72 48.64 -21.49
C GLU A 517 -7.42 48.38 -22.30
N ASN A 518 -7.34 47.50 -23.31
CA ASN A 518 -8.16 47.46 -24.52
C ASN A 518 -8.05 46.13 -25.31
N GLU A 519 -9.12 45.88 -26.10
CA GLU A 519 -9.28 45.18 -27.41
C GLU A 519 -8.17 44.24 -27.96
N THR A 520 -8.46 43.13 -28.66
CA THR A 520 -9.46 42.99 -29.75
C THR A 520 -10.00 41.55 -29.99
N HIS A 521 -11.30 41.50 -30.35
CA HIS A 521 -11.99 40.56 -31.27
C HIS A 521 -12.36 39.10 -30.90
N ALA A 522 -13.54 38.73 -31.44
CA ALA A 522 -14.07 37.38 -31.76
C ALA A 522 -14.60 36.49 -30.63
N SER A 523 -15.83 36.80 -30.17
CA SER A 523 -16.63 35.91 -29.32
C SER A 523 -17.14 34.67 -30.07
N LEU A 524 -16.94 33.49 -29.48
CA LEU A 524 -17.84 32.33 -29.64
C LEU A 524 -18.24 31.84 -28.25
N SER A 525 -19.49 31.46 -28.09
CA SER A 525 -20.09 31.14 -26.79
C SER A 525 -19.48 29.90 -26.16
N VAL A 526 -18.68 30.09 -25.11
CA VAL A 526 -18.26 29.00 -24.22
C VAL A 526 -19.45 28.62 -23.35
N ASN A 527 -20.22 27.62 -23.77
CA ASN A 527 -21.10 26.90 -22.86
C ASN A 527 -20.26 26.34 -21.70
N SER A 528 -20.79 26.42 -20.48
CA SER A 528 -20.12 25.97 -19.27
C SER A 528 -19.58 24.55 -19.43
N PHE A 529 -18.25 24.40 -19.38
CA PHE A 529 -17.61 23.08 -19.30
C PHE A 529 -17.90 22.48 -17.93
N THR A 530 -19.04 21.81 -17.80
CA THR A 530 -19.29 20.86 -16.71
C THR A 530 -18.16 19.85 -16.72
N HIS A 531 -17.30 19.89 -15.70
CA HIS A 531 -16.22 18.93 -15.57
C HIS A 531 -16.79 17.52 -15.50
N HIS A 532 -16.61 16.74 -16.57
CA HIS A 532 -16.86 15.31 -16.54
C HIS A 532 -15.81 14.65 -15.64
N SER A 533 -16.10 14.58 -14.34
CA SER A 533 -15.47 13.62 -13.44
C SER A 533 -15.68 12.22 -14.02
N ASN A 534 -14.60 11.47 -14.24
CA ASN A 534 -14.70 10.11 -14.76
C ASN A 534 -15.54 9.26 -13.79
N ASN A 535 -16.64 8.70 -14.32
CA ASN A 535 -17.66 7.99 -13.54
C ASN A 535 -17.17 6.63 -13.03
N PHE A 536 -16.43 6.64 -11.92
CA PHE A 536 -16.53 5.57 -10.94
C PHE A 536 -17.54 6.01 -9.87
N PRO A 537 -18.67 5.30 -9.70
CA PRO A 537 -19.54 5.57 -8.56
C PRO A 537 -18.76 5.28 -7.27
N SER A 538 -19.00 6.08 -6.24
CA SER A 538 -18.74 5.61 -4.89
C SER A 538 -19.66 4.42 -4.59
N LEU A 539 -19.12 3.49 -3.79
CA LEU A 539 -19.50 2.08 -3.71
C LEU A 539 -19.24 1.28 -5.00
N SER A 540 -18.31 0.33 -4.85
CA SER A 540 -18.28 -0.89 -5.67
C SER A 540 -19.46 -1.79 -5.28
N ASN A 541 -20.25 -2.24 -6.26
CA ASN A 541 -21.47 -3.05 -6.09
C ASN A 541 -21.22 -4.52 -5.64
N LYS A 542 -20.27 -4.76 -4.73
CA LYS A 542 -19.90 -6.09 -4.23
C LYS A 542 -20.12 -6.24 -2.72
N LEU A 543 -21.07 -5.49 -2.16
CA LEU A 543 -21.49 -5.61 -0.76
C LEU A 543 -21.87 -7.05 -0.38
N SER A 544 -22.38 -7.84 -1.33
CA SER A 544 -22.66 -9.28 -1.14
C SER A 544 -21.43 -10.17 -0.92
N LYS A 545 -20.21 -9.67 -1.16
CA LYS A 545 -18.92 -10.27 -0.82
C LYS A 545 -18.33 -9.75 0.50
N LEU A 546 -19.03 -8.90 1.24
CA LEU A 546 -18.58 -8.33 2.52
C LEU A 546 -19.47 -8.84 3.66
N THR A 547 -18.87 -8.95 4.84
CA THR A 547 -19.59 -9.09 6.12
C THR A 547 -19.86 -7.69 6.65
N LEU A 548 -21.14 -7.33 6.78
CA LEU A 548 -21.57 -5.96 7.10
C LEU A 548 -22.67 -5.98 8.17
N ALA A 549 -22.59 -5.09 9.15
CA ALA A 549 -23.75 -4.66 9.92
C ALA A 549 -24.57 -3.66 9.11
N THR A 550 -25.90 -3.69 9.25
CA THR A 550 -26.85 -2.82 8.55
C THR A 550 -27.88 -2.26 9.53
N PHE A 551 -28.10 -0.95 9.44
CA PHE A 551 -28.96 -0.15 10.31
C PHE A 551 -29.98 0.63 9.45
N ASP A 552 -31.17 0.88 9.98
CA ASP A 552 -32.17 1.76 9.35
C ASP A 552 -31.84 3.26 9.55
N GLU A 553 -32.72 4.16 9.13
CA GLU A 553 -32.52 5.62 9.29
C GLU A 553 -32.71 6.10 10.74
N ASP A 554 -33.40 5.34 11.59
CA ASP A 554 -33.53 5.60 13.04
C ASP A 554 -32.33 5.07 13.86
N GLY A 555 -31.48 4.25 13.23
CA GLY A 555 -30.30 3.64 13.85
C GLY A 555 -30.55 2.26 14.48
N HIS A 556 -31.71 1.64 14.29
CA HIS A 556 -31.94 0.27 14.73
C HIS A 556 -31.20 -0.73 13.83
N ILE A 557 -30.74 -1.83 14.41
CA ILE A 557 -30.05 -2.89 13.67
C ILE A 557 -31.06 -3.75 12.91
N ILE A 558 -31.00 -3.72 11.58
CA ILE A 558 -31.89 -4.47 10.68
C ILE A 558 -31.17 -5.64 9.97
N GLY A 559 -29.85 -5.76 10.13
CA GLY A 559 -29.10 -6.92 9.65
C GLY A 559 -27.69 -7.01 10.27
N GLN A 560 -27.30 -8.21 10.68
CA GLN A 560 -25.96 -8.54 11.16
C GLN A 560 -25.45 -9.78 10.42
N MET A 561 -24.14 -9.84 10.19
CA MET A 561 -23.44 -11.02 9.70
C MET A 561 -22.10 -11.15 10.44
N GLY A 562 -21.59 -12.37 10.61
CA GLY A 562 -20.30 -12.59 11.28
C GLY A 562 -20.32 -12.23 12.77
N SER A 563 -19.23 -11.69 13.29
CA SER A 563 -19.05 -11.29 14.70
C SER A 563 -20.15 -10.35 15.21
N TRP A 564 -20.68 -9.48 14.34
CA TRP A 564 -21.81 -8.59 14.64
C TRP A 564 -23.06 -9.33 15.12
N SER A 565 -23.25 -10.61 14.78
CA SER A 565 -24.44 -11.39 15.17
C SER A 565 -24.50 -11.81 16.65
N PHE A 566 -23.44 -11.52 17.42
CA PHE A 566 -23.37 -11.81 18.86
C PHE A 566 -23.65 -10.59 19.76
N SER A 567 -24.01 -9.44 19.18
CA SER A 567 -24.30 -8.20 19.92
C SER A 567 -25.77 -8.12 20.35
N TYR A 568 -26.05 -8.55 21.59
CA TYR A 568 -27.31 -8.41 22.33
C TYR A 568 -27.05 -7.94 23.77
#